data_AF-A0A5C6JVF7-F1
#
_entry.id   AF-A0A5C6JVF7-F1
#
_cell.length_a   1.000
_cell.length_b   1.000
_cell.length_c   1.000
_cell.angle_alpha   90.00
_cell.angle_beta   90.00
_cell.angle_gamma   90.00
#
_symmetry.space_group_name_H-M   'P 1'
#
loop_
_entity.id
_entity.type
_entity.pdbx_description
1 polymer ?
#
loop_
_entity_poly.entity_id
_entity_poly.type
_entity_poly.pdbx_seq_one_letter_code
_entity_poly.pdbx_strand_id
1 'polypeptide(L)'
;MAFGAEELRVLRRALALALHPGHASARDAQDCLRLAESLDEAIREGARLRAFLVADLGRYRAALPGTAAGYLALLEETLGIGYLPVPDDLAALRALRGNPRAADLLERCRLRAERDVRARFAQGGVKIPAPAAPPARARLLALSGGAARQSEGDGKRPSEPAP
;
A
#
# COMPACT_ATOMS: atom_id res chain seq x y z
N MET A 1 5.84 19.42 16.54
CA MET A 1 6.62 20.47 17.23
C MET A 1 6.62 21.70 16.35
N ALA A 2 6.42 22.88 16.93
CA ALA A 2 6.68 24.15 16.25
C ALA A 2 8.00 24.72 16.80
N PHE A 3 8.90 25.14 15.93
CA PHE A 3 10.12 25.82 16.35
C PHE A 3 9.77 27.23 16.84
N GLY A 4 10.38 27.65 17.95
CA GLY A 4 10.33 29.03 18.41
C GLY A 4 11.34 29.91 17.66
N ALA A 5 11.32 31.21 17.96
CA ALA A 5 12.18 32.18 17.30
C ALA A 5 13.68 31.91 17.53
N GLU A 6 14.05 31.42 18.72
CA GLU A 6 15.46 31.12 19.04
C GLU A 6 15.95 29.87 18.30
N GLU A 7 15.16 28.80 18.29
CA GLU A 7 15.50 27.59 17.55
C GLU A 7 15.65 27.87 16.05
N LEU A 8 14.79 28.72 15.48
CA LEU A 8 14.90 29.14 14.08
C LEU A 8 16.16 29.96 13.81
N ARG A 9 16.59 30.81 14.76
CA ARG A 9 17.86 31.55 14.63
C ARG A 9 19.06 30.62 14.68
N VAL A 10 19.05 29.63 15.57
CA VAL A 10 20.10 28.61 15.66
C VAL A 10 20.13 27.76 14.39
N LEU A 11 18.97 27.31 13.90
CA LEU A 11 18.87 26.54 12.65
C LEU A 11 19.40 27.33 11.44
N ARG A 12 18.99 28.60 11.31
CA ARG A 12 19.49 29.47 10.23
C ARG A 12 21.01 29.63 10.29
N ARG A 13 21.57 29.76 11.49
CA ARG A 13 23.02 29.85 11.70
C ARG A 13 23.72 28.54 11.35
N ALA A 14 23.19 27.40 11.77
CA ALA A 14 23.71 26.08 11.44
C ALA A 14 23.77 25.87 9.92
N LEU A 15 22.71 26.25 9.20
CA LEU A 15 22.66 26.19 7.73
C LEU A 15 23.70 27.11 7.08
N ALA A 16 23.88 28.34 7.59
CA ALA A 16 24.91 29.24 7.08
C ALA A 16 26.33 28.66 7.24
N LEU A 17 26.61 28.02 8.39
CA LEU A 17 27.87 27.34 8.64
C LEU A 17 28.08 26.11 7.73
N ALA A 18 27.01 25.38 7.40
CA ALA A 18 27.08 24.23 6.49
C ALA A 18 27.35 24.65 5.03
N LEU A 19 26.81 25.79 4.60
CA LEU A 19 26.99 26.33 3.24
C LEU A 19 28.32 27.07 3.07
N HIS A 20 28.83 27.68 4.14
CA HIS A 20 30.09 28.40 4.16
C HIS A 20 30.97 27.88 5.29
N PRO A 21 31.60 26.70 5.09
CA PRO A 21 32.46 26.10 6.11
C PRO A 21 33.66 27.02 6.39
N GLY A 22 33.58 27.71 7.52
CA GLY A 22 34.61 28.59 8.07
C GLY A 22 34.68 28.42 9.60
N HIS A 23 35.20 29.42 10.31
CA HIS A 23 35.35 29.33 11.78
C HIS A 23 34.00 29.40 12.52
N ALA A 24 33.36 28.25 12.72
CA ALA A 24 32.32 28.10 13.74
C ALA A 24 32.95 28.29 15.13
N SER A 25 32.33 29.11 15.98
CA SER A 25 32.77 29.20 17.37
C SER A 25 32.35 27.94 18.14
N ALA A 26 33.05 27.63 19.24
CA ALA A 26 32.67 26.53 20.13
C ALA A 26 31.23 26.69 20.66
N ARG A 27 30.77 27.94 20.84
CA ARG A 27 29.40 28.25 21.24
C ARG A 27 28.39 27.90 20.14
N ASP A 28 28.67 28.26 18.89
CA ASP A 28 27.77 27.92 17.78
C ASP A 28 27.64 26.41 17.61
N ALA A 29 28.74 25.67 17.77
CA ALA A 29 28.74 24.21 17.75
C ALA A 29 27.89 23.64 18.90
N GLN A 30 28.05 24.15 20.12
CA GLN A 30 27.26 23.72 21.28
C GLN A 30 25.76 24.02 21.13
N ASP A 31 25.40 25.18 20.60
CA ASP A 31 24.01 25.57 20.38
C ASP A 31 23.35 24.68 19.31
N CYS A 32 24.09 24.32 18.26
CA CYS A 32 23.63 23.35 17.25
C CYS A 32 23.41 21.95 17.84
N LEU A 33 24.33 21.48 18.70
CA LEU A 33 24.19 20.18 19.37
C LEU A 33 22.95 20.13 20.27
N ARG A 34 22.72 21.17 21.08
CA ARG A 34 21.53 21.24 21.94
C ARG A 34 20.23 21.24 21.13
N LEU A 35 20.21 21.97 20.00
CA LEU A 35 19.06 21.97 19.10
C LEU A 35 18.83 20.57 18.49
N ALA A 36 19.90 19.87 18.09
CA ALA A 36 19.82 18.52 17.55
C ALA A 36 19.27 17.53 18.60
N GLU A 37 19.77 17.56 19.84
CA GLU A 37 19.27 16.73 20.94
C GLU A 37 17.79 16.97 21.22
N SER A 38 17.37 18.24 21.18
CA SER A 38 15.96 18.63 21.40
C SER A 38 15.06 18.13 20.27
N LEU A 39 15.55 18.16 19.02
CA LEU A 39 14.88 17.61 17.87
C LEU A 39 14.78 16.08 17.94
N ASP A 40 15.85 15.40 18.33
CA ASP A 40 15.88 13.94 18.46
C ASP A 40 14.92 13.45 19.56
N GLU A 41 14.82 14.16 20.68
CA GLU A 41 13.80 13.88 21.70
C GLU A 41 12.39 14.12 21.16
N ALA A 42 12.15 15.24 20.46
CA ALA A 42 10.84 15.51 19.86
C ALA A 42 10.45 14.47 18.79
N ILE A 43 11.40 13.96 18.02
CA ILE A 43 11.19 12.88 17.04
C ILE A 43 10.83 11.59 17.77
N ARG A 44 11.58 11.22 18.82
CA ARG A 44 11.31 10.03 19.63
C ARG A 44 9.96 10.09 20.32
N GLU A 45 9.62 11.24 20.92
CA GLU A 45 8.32 11.43 21.54
C GLU A 45 7.18 11.41 20.52
N GLY A 46 7.37 12.06 19.37
CA GLY A 46 6.43 11.98 18.27
C GLY A 46 6.20 10.54 17.81
N ALA A 47 7.24 9.71 17.76
CA ALA A 47 7.10 8.28 17.45
C ALA A 47 6.34 7.52 18.53
N ARG A 48 6.58 7.81 19.82
CA ARG A 48 5.83 7.22 20.95
C ARG A 48 4.34 7.56 20.87
N LEU A 49 3.99 8.83 20.65
CA LEU A 49 2.60 9.27 20.51
C LEU A 49 1.90 8.62 19.31
N ARG A 50 2.58 8.53 18.16
CA ARG A 50 2.03 7.83 16.99
C ARG A 50 1.81 6.36 17.24
N ALA A 51 2.74 5.67 17.92
CA ALA A 51 2.57 4.27 18.28
C ALA A 51 1.35 4.06 19.18
N PHE A 52 1.13 4.96 20.15
CA PHE A 52 -0.05 4.94 21.00
C PHE A 52 -1.35 5.12 20.19
N LEU A 53 -1.43 6.11 19.29
CA LEU A 53 -2.61 6.34 18.45
C LEU A 53 -2.93 5.13 17.55
N VAL A 54 -1.90 4.50 16.97
CA VAL A 54 -2.09 3.30 16.13
C VAL A 54 -2.56 2.10 16.96
N ALA A 55 -2.05 1.95 18.19
CA ALA A 55 -2.55 0.93 19.11
C ALA A 55 -4.02 1.18 19.48
N ASP A 56 -4.39 2.44 19.75
CA ASP A 56 -5.77 2.83 19.99
C ASP A 56 -6.68 2.55 18.81
N LEU A 57 -6.23 2.86 17.59
CA LEU A 57 -6.99 2.55 16.39
C LEU A 57 -7.35 1.06 16.32
N GLY A 58 -6.40 0.17 16.67
CA GLY A 58 -6.65 -1.27 16.79
C GLY A 58 -7.67 -1.62 17.86
N ARG A 59 -7.61 -0.98 19.04
CA ARG A 59 -8.59 -1.19 20.13
C ARG A 59 -9.99 -0.76 19.72
N TYR A 60 -10.14 0.42 19.12
CA TYR A 60 -11.41 0.90 18.61
C TYR A 60 -11.94 -0.01 17.51
N ARG A 61 -11.08 -0.48 16.59
CA ARG A 61 -11.47 -1.42 15.53
C ARG A 61 -11.99 -2.75 16.10
N ALA A 62 -11.34 -3.29 17.12
CA ALA A 62 -11.75 -4.55 17.75
C ALA A 62 -13.11 -4.48 18.47
N ALA A 63 -13.53 -3.28 18.89
CA ALA A 63 -14.79 -3.04 19.58
C ALA A 63 -15.95 -2.62 18.65
N LEU A 64 -15.77 -2.74 17.33
CA LEU A 64 -16.84 -2.47 16.37
C LEU A 64 -17.98 -3.50 16.51
N PRO A 65 -19.24 -3.08 16.25
CA PRO A 65 -19.66 -1.77 15.73
C PRO A 65 -19.84 -0.68 16.80
N GLY A 66 -19.76 -1.01 18.09
CA GLY A 66 -20.09 -0.09 19.20
C GLY A 66 -19.23 1.18 19.28
N THR A 67 -18.01 1.12 18.72
CA THR A 67 -17.04 2.22 18.70
C THR A 67 -16.95 2.96 17.35
N ALA A 68 -17.89 2.72 16.42
CA ALA A 68 -17.79 3.22 15.04
C ALA A 68 -17.48 4.72 14.92
N ALA A 69 -18.15 5.57 15.70
CA ALA A 69 -17.90 7.01 15.68
C ALA A 69 -16.45 7.36 16.07
N GLY A 70 -15.95 6.75 17.14
CA GLY A 70 -14.58 6.95 17.62
C GLY A 70 -13.52 6.38 16.68
N TYR A 71 -13.78 5.19 16.13
CA TYR A 71 -12.91 4.56 15.13
C TYR A 71 -12.75 5.45 13.88
N LEU A 72 -13.84 5.99 13.34
CA LEU A 72 -13.79 6.84 12.15
C LEU A 72 -13.08 8.17 12.41
N ALA A 73 -13.29 8.78 13.58
CA ALA A 73 -12.58 10.00 13.96
C ALA A 73 -11.08 9.77 14.12
N LEU A 74 -10.69 8.71 14.82
CA LEU A 74 -9.30 8.36 15.05
C LEU A 74 -8.59 7.91 13.76
N LEU A 75 -9.28 7.20 12.87
CA LEU A 75 -8.73 6.85 11.55
C LEU A 75 -8.44 8.11 10.72
N GLU A 76 -9.33 9.10 10.76
CA GLU A 76 -9.12 10.36 10.04
C GLU A 76 -7.92 11.15 10.59
N GLU A 77 -7.77 11.21 11.92
CA GLU A 77 -6.61 11.83 12.57
C GLU A 77 -5.30 11.12 12.19
N THR A 78 -5.28 9.79 12.30
CA THR A 78 -4.08 8.99 11.96
C THR A 78 -3.70 9.10 10.49
N LEU A 79 -4.67 9.19 9.57
CA LEU A 79 -4.41 9.48 8.15
C LEU A 79 -3.76 10.86 7.93
N GLY A 80 -4.07 11.84 8.78
CA GLY A 80 -3.48 13.19 8.75
C GLY A 80 -1.99 13.20 9.08
N ILE A 81 -1.54 12.29 9.95
CA ILE A 81 -0.13 12.13 10.35
C ILE A 81 0.63 11.09 9.51
N GLY A 82 0.05 10.63 8.39
CA GLY A 82 0.71 9.74 7.43
C GLY A 82 0.58 8.25 7.72
N TYR A 83 -0.37 7.83 8.57
CA TYR A 83 -0.70 6.42 8.73
C TYR A 83 -1.14 5.80 7.40
N LEU A 84 -0.64 4.60 7.09
CA LEU A 84 -1.08 3.80 5.95
C LEU A 84 -2.08 2.74 6.42
N PRO A 85 -3.35 2.81 6.01
CA PRO A 85 -4.38 1.86 6.44
C PRO A 85 -4.00 0.41 6.11
N VAL A 86 -4.22 -0.47 7.07
CA VAL A 86 -4.01 -1.92 6.89
C VAL A 86 -5.26 -2.59 6.30
N PRO A 87 -5.16 -3.82 5.79
CA PRO A 87 -6.32 -4.54 5.24
C PRO A 87 -7.52 -4.61 6.20
N ASP A 88 -7.27 -4.75 7.50
CA ASP A 88 -8.31 -4.75 8.53
C ASP A 88 -9.07 -3.42 8.61
N ASP A 89 -8.40 -2.28 8.40
CA ASP A 89 -9.06 -0.98 8.40
C ASP A 89 -10.01 -0.88 7.22
N LEU A 90 -9.58 -1.36 6.06
CA LEU A 90 -10.43 -1.43 4.86
C LEU A 90 -11.59 -2.40 5.05
N ALA A 91 -11.38 -3.51 5.77
CA ALA A 91 -12.46 -4.45 6.10
C ALA A 91 -13.48 -3.80 7.05
N ALA A 92 -13.02 -3.11 8.10
CA ALA A 92 -13.86 -2.38 9.04
C ALA A 92 -14.67 -1.29 8.32
N LEU A 93 -14.06 -0.49 7.44
CA LEU A 93 -14.78 0.53 6.67
C LEU A 93 -15.83 -0.10 5.73
N ARG A 94 -15.55 -1.25 5.12
CA ARG A 94 -16.53 -1.99 4.31
C ARG A 94 -17.69 -2.53 5.14
N ALA A 95 -17.44 -2.96 6.37
CA ALA A 95 -18.49 -3.40 7.29
C ALA A 95 -19.40 -2.23 7.72
N LEU A 96 -18.87 -1.01 7.75
CA LEU A 96 -19.60 0.23 8.10
C LEU A 96 -20.22 0.96 6.90
N ARG A 97 -20.45 0.30 5.75
CA ARG A 97 -20.93 0.92 4.50
C ARG A 97 -22.24 1.70 4.60
N GLY A 98 -23.08 1.44 5.60
CA GLY A 98 -24.29 2.24 5.86
C GLY A 98 -23.99 3.65 6.40
N ASN A 99 -22.74 3.95 6.75
CA ASN A 99 -22.31 5.25 7.24
C ASN A 99 -21.60 6.04 6.13
N PRO A 100 -22.07 7.24 5.75
CA PRO A 100 -21.48 8.03 4.68
C PRO A 100 -20.02 8.42 4.96
N ARG A 101 -19.69 8.74 6.22
CA ARG A 101 -18.31 9.07 6.62
C ARG A 101 -17.37 7.88 6.44
N ALA A 102 -17.85 6.66 6.68
CA ALA A 102 -17.06 5.45 6.44
C ALA A 102 -16.83 5.20 4.94
N ALA A 103 -17.84 5.47 4.10
CA ALA A 103 -17.71 5.38 2.65
C ALA A 103 -16.68 6.39 2.11
N ASP A 104 -16.74 7.65 2.56
CA ASP A 104 -15.78 8.69 2.16
C ASP A 104 -14.35 8.34 2.60
N LEU A 105 -14.17 7.87 3.83
CA LEU A 105 -12.88 7.41 4.34
C LEU A 105 -12.35 6.23 3.52
N LEU A 106 -13.20 5.29 3.13
CA LEU A 106 -12.81 4.13 2.32
C LEU A 106 -12.25 4.56 0.97
N GLU A 107 -12.90 5.51 0.28
CA GLU A 107 -12.41 6.03 -0.99
C GLU A 107 -11.06 6.75 -0.84
N ARG A 108 -10.90 7.60 0.19
CA ARG A 108 -9.62 8.25 0.48
C ARG A 108 -8.50 7.24 0.77
N CYS A 109 -8.80 6.18 1.53
CA CYS A 109 -7.84 5.13 1.85
C CYS A 109 -7.40 4.36 0.59
N ARG A 110 -8.33 4.04 -0.31
CA ARG A 110 -8.05 3.38 -1.59
C ARG A 110 -7.11 4.21 -2.46
N LEU A 111 -7.42 5.50 -2.65
CA LEU A 111 -6.59 6.41 -3.44
C LEU A 111 -5.16 6.53 -2.86
N ARG A 112 -5.01 6.51 -1.53
CA ARG A 112 -3.69 6.52 -0.88
C ARG A 112 -2.94 5.21 -1.11
N ALA A 113 -3.60 4.07 -0.94
CA ALA A 113 -3.00 2.76 -1.18
C ALA A 113 -2.53 2.61 -2.64
N GLU A 114 -3.31 3.08 -3.60
CA GLU A 114 -2.92 3.09 -5.02
C GLU A 114 -1.69 3.96 -5.29
N ARG A 115 -1.64 5.17 -4.71
CA ARG A 115 -0.48 6.06 -4.82
C ARG A 115 0.77 5.44 -4.20
N ASP A 116 0.63 4.82 -3.03
CA ASP A 116 1.74 4.15 -2.35
C ASP A 116 2.29 2.98 -3.17
N VAL A 117 1.41 2.12 -3.69
CA VAL A 117 1.79 1.03 -4.60
C VAL A 117 2.49 1.57 -5.84
N ARG A 118 1.95 2.63 -6.48
CA ARG A 118 2.57 3.26 -7.65
C ARG A 118 3.96 3.83 -7.33
N ALA A 119 4.12 4.47 -6.17
CA ALA A 119 5.41 5.01 -5.74
C ALA A 119 6.44 3.89 -5.55
N ARG A 120 6.06 2.76 -4.94
CA ARG A 120 6.94 1.59 -4.76
C ARG A 120 7.39 0.99 -6.09
N PHE A 121 6.49 0.91 -7.07
CA PHE A 121 6.84 0.46 -8.42
C PHE A 121 7.76 1.45 -9.14
N ALA A 122 7.51 2.77 -9.03
CA ALA A 122 8.35 3.80 -9.63
C ALA A 122 9.78 3.83 -9.04
N GLN A 123 9.92 3.52 -7.75
CA GLN A 123 11.21 3.44 -7.06
C GLN A 123 11.99 2.14 -7.35
N GLY A 124 11.45 1.25 -8.20
CA GLY A 124 12.09 -0.02 -8.53
C GLY A 124 12.18 -1.01 -7.36
N GLY A 125 11.44 -0.76 -6.27
CA GLY A 125 11.60 -1.45 -4.99
C GLY A 125 11.00 -2.86 -4.95
N VAL A 126 10.19 -3.25 -5.93
CA VAL A 126 9.58 -4.59 -5.97
C VAL A 126 10.09 -5.34 -7.20
N LYS A 127 11.20 -6.06 -7.05
CA LYS A 127 11.47 -7.23 -7.88
C LYS A 127 10.46 -8.30 -7.46
N ILE A 128 9.31 -8.33 -8.11
CA ILE A 128 8.40 -9.47 -7.99
C ILE A 128 9.18 -10.66 -8.55
N PRO A 129 9.51 -11.70 -7.75
CA PRO A 129 10.09 -12.91 -8.30
C PRO A 129 9.10 -13.41 -9.34
N ALA A 130 9.57 -13.65 -10.57
CA ALA A 130 8.73 -14.25 -11.58
C ALA A 130 8.09 -15.51 -10.96
N PRO A 131 6.76 -15.68 -11.05
CA PRO A 131 6.12 -16.87 -10.50
C PRO A 131 6.85 -18.08 -11.06
N ALA A 132 7.27 -18.99 -10.17
CA ALA A 132 7.95 -20.22 -10.57
C ALA A 132 7.08 -20.88 -11.65
N ALA A 133 7.59 -20.92 -12.87
CA ALA A 133 6.85 -21.50 -13.98
C ALA A 133 6.50 -22.94 -13.58
N PRO A 134 5.21 -23.34 -13.59
CA PRO A 134 4.88 -24.73 -13.33
C PRO A 134 5.64 -25.60 -14.34
N PRO A 135 6.13 -26.80 -13.94
CA PRO A 135 6.80 -27.70 -14.87
C PRO A 135 5.90 -27.88 -16.08
N ALA A 136 6.49 -27.68 -17.27
CA ALA A 136 5.81 -27.54 -18.55
C ALA A 136 4.59 -28.47 -18.64
N ARG A 137 3.38 -27.90 -18.54
CA ARG A 137 2.15 -28.63 -18.84
C ARG A 137 2.27 -29.13 -20.27
N ALA A 138 2.11 -30.44 -20.45
CA ALA A 138 2.11 -31.09 -21.76
C ALA A 138 1.33 -30.24 -22.76
N ARG A 139 1.96 -29.91 -23.89
CA ARG A 139 1.32 -29.12 -24.96
C ARG A 139 0.05 -29.85 -25.37
N LEU A 140 -1.10 -29.24 -25.11
CA LEU A 140 -2.37 -29.70 -25.65
C LEU A 140 -2.30 -29.56 -27.17
N LEU A 141 -2.16 -30.70 -27.85
CA LEU A 141 -2.29 -30.77 -29.31
C LEU A 141 -3.78 -30.66 -29.64
N ALA A 142 -4.13 -29.68 -30.47
CA ALA A 142 -5.47 -29.58 -31.02
C ALA A 142 -5.74 -30.80 -31.92
N LEU A 143 -6.73 -31.60 -31.55
CA LEU A 143 -7.27 -32.64 -32.42
C LEU A 143 -8.01 -31.95 -33.57
N SER A 144 -7.57 -32.19 -34.81
CA SER A 144 -8.24 -31.73 -36.01
C SER A 144 -9.62 -32.38 -36.10
N GLY A 145 -10.66 -31.60 -35.81
CA GLY A 145 -12.05 -32.03 -35.93
C GLY A 145 -12.45 -32.24 -37.39
N GLY A 146 -12.71 -33.52 -37.73
CA GLY A 146 -13.72 -34.02 -38.67
C GLY A 146 -13.93 -33.34 -40.03
N ALA A 147 -13.36 -33.93 -41.09
CA ALA A 147 -13.93 -33.85 -42.43
C ALA A 147 -13.59 -35.10 -43.26
N ALA A 148 -14.43 -36.14 -43.16
CA ALA A 148 -14.60 -37.13 -44.23
C ALA A 148 -15.91 -37.91 -43.98
N ARG A 149 -17.00 -37.46 -44.61
CA ARG A 149 -18.10 -38.37 -44.96
C ARG A 149 -17.72 -39.00 -46.29
N GLN A 150 -17.09 -40.18 -46.26
CA GLN A 150 -17.05 -41.05 -47.42
C GLN A 150 -18.33 -41.88 -47.37
N SER A 151 -19.22 -41.62 -48.33
CA SER A 151 -20.36 -42.48 -48.62
C SER A 151 -19.83 -43.82 -49.10
N GLU A 152 -20.35 -44.85 -48.45
CA GLU A 152 -20.18 -46.28 -48.71
C GLU A 152 -20.14 -46.62 -50.20
N GLY A 153 -19.19 -47.48 -50.55
CA GLY A 153 -19.33 -48.32 -51.72
C GLY A 153 -20.33 -49.43 -51.44
N ASP A 154 -21.23 -49.68 -52.38
CA ASP A 154 -21.52 -51.05 -52.78
C ASP A 154 -21.96 -51.07 -54.25
N GLY A 155 -21.06 -51.55 -55.10
CA GLY A 155 -21.33 -51.87 -56.49
C GLY A 155 -21.47 -53.37 -56.62
N LYS A 156 -22.68 -53.90 -56.45
CA LYS A 156 -23.01 -55.27 -56.82
C LYS A 156 -24.24 -55.29 -57.73
N ARG A 157 -23.99 -55.52 -59.02
CA ARG A 157 -25.03 -55.73 -60.04
C ARG A 157 -25.72 -57.09 -59.83
N PRO A 158 -26.99 -57.20 -60.24
CA PRO A 158 -27.82 -58.38 -60.00
C PRO A 158 -27.53 -59.47 -61.04
N SER A 159 -27.62 -60.73 -60.60
CA SER A 159 -27.74 -61.90 -61.46
C SER A 159 -29.14 -62.49 -61.27
N GLU A 160 -29.90 -62.61 -62.34
CA GLU A 160 -31.16 -63.35 -62.37
C GLU A 160 -31.01 -64.48 -63.39
N PRO A 161 -31.53 -65.67 -63.09
CA PRO A 161 -32.07 -66.53 -64.12
C PRO A 161 -33.56 -66.83 -63.85
N ALA A 162 -34.31 -66.95 -64.95
CA ALA A 162 -35.60 -67.65 -65.02
C ALA A 162 -35.44 -68.81 -66.03
N PRO A 163 -36.38 -69.76 -66.16
CA PRO A 163 -37.38 -70.30 -65.23
C PRO A 163 -36.95 -71.61 -64.54
#